data_AF-A0A7S3KDQ3-F1
#
_entry.id   AF-A0A7S3KDQ3-F1
#
_cell.length_a   1.000
_cell.length_b   1.000
_cell.length_c   1.000
_cell.angle_alpha   90.00
_cell.angle_beta   90.00
_cell.angle_gamma   90.00
#
_symmetry.space_group_name_H-M   'P 1'
#
loop_
_entity.id
_entity.type
_entity.pdbx_description
1 polymer ?
#
loop_
_entity_poly.entity_id
_entity_poly.type
_entity_poly.pdbx_seq_one_letter_code
_entity_poly.pdbx_strand_id
1 'polypeptide(L)'
;FDFCILIGSYLGYLVELFTSFSVGVQTTILRAFRISRMLRLVKRASSLNIIFETFLITIPALANIGGLLLLFLYLYSVIGVSLFSQVKLQASLNTHANFKSFTRSFITLFRVSTGEGWNDIMHDLSRSKSPLFEC
;
A
#
# COMPACT_ATOMS: atom_id res chain seq x y z
N PHE A 1 -0.80 -18.48 18.97
CA PHE A 1 -0.36 -18.04 17.62
C PHE A 1 -0.24 -19.24 16.67
N ASP A 2 0.59 -20.26 16.99
CA ASP A 2 0.73 -21.47 16.16
C ASP A 2 -0.57 -22.26 15.96
N PHE A 3 -1.42 -22.35 17.01
CA PHE A 3 -2.70 -23.06 16.93
C PHE A 3 -3.72 -22.34 16.01
N CYS A 4 -3.81 -21.01 16.06
CA CYS A 4 -4.68 -20.22 15.19
C CYS A 4 -4.26 -20.34 13.71
N ILE A 5 -2.95 -20.45 13.45
CA ILE A 5 -2.41 -20.65 12.10
C ILE A 5 -2.70 -22.07 11.59
N LEU A 6 -2.55 -23.09 12.44
CA LEU A 6 -2.91 -24.47 12.08
C LEU A 6 -4.40 -24.59 11.77
N ILE A 7 -5.26 -23.99 12.60
CA ILE A 7 -6.71 -23.95 12.40
C ILE A 7 -7.07 -23.21 11.11
N GLY A 8 -6.55 -22.00 10.88
CA GLY A 8 -6.84 -21.24 9.67
C GLY A 8 -6.42 -21.97 8.39
N SER A 9 -5.27 -22.66 8.45
CA SER A 9 -4.76 -23.45 7.32
C SER A 9 -5.57 -24.73 7.06
N TYR A 10 -6.13 -25.36 8.10
CA TYR A 10 -6.94 -26.59 7.97
C TYR A 10 -8.39 -26.27 7.59
N LEU A 11 -8.95 -25.19 8.15
CA LEU A 11 -10.25 -24.65 7.77
C LEU A 11 -10.28 -24.22 6.31
N GLY A 12 -9.22 -23.56 5.82
CA GLY A 12 -9.12 -23.20 4.41
C GLY A 12 -9.17 -24.41 3.47
N TYR A 13 -8.48 -25.50 3.84
CA TYR A 13 -8.50 -26.76 3.08
C TYR A 13 -9.87 -27.45 3.12
N LEU A 14 -10.55 -27.45 4.29
CA LEU A 14 -11.89 -28.01 4.42
C LEU A 14 -12.93 -27.23 3.59
N VAL A 15 -12.86 -25.89 3.60
CA VAL A 15 -13.78 -25.05 2.82
C VAL A 15 -13.64 -25.30 1.31
N GLU A 16 -12.41 -25.49 0.83
CA GLU A 16 -12.11 -25.86 -0.56
C GLU A 16 -12.69 -27.24 -0.92
N LEU A 17 -12.71 -28.19 0.03
CA LEU A 17 -13.26 -29.53 -0.15
C LEU A 17 -14.81 -29.56 -0.17
N PHE A 18 -15.47 -28.80 0.71
CA PHE A 18 -16.93 -28.87 0.88
C PHE A 18 -17.73 -28.04 -0.12
N THR A 19 -17.15 -26.95 -0.65
CA THR A 19 -17.95 -25.98 -1.41
C THR A 19 -17.89 -26.14 -2.92
N SER A 20 -16.94 -26.92 -3.48
CA SER A 20 -16.71 -27.12 -4.93
C SER A 20 -16.81 -25.85 -5.79
N PHE A 21 -16.72 -24.68 -5.16
CA PHE A 21 -16.92 -23.38 -5.75
C PHE A 21 -15.55 -22.91 -6.20
N SER A 22 -15.39 -22.43 -7.44
CA SER A 22 -14.09 -21.98 -7.94
C SER A 22 -13.71 -20.63 -7.29
N VAL A 23 -13.24 -20.67 -6.06
CA VAL A 23 -12.90 -19.46 -5.32
C VAL A 23 -11.44 -19.07 -5.57
N GLY A 24 -11.15 -18.57 -6.78
CA GLY A 24 -9.78 -18.25 -7.22
C GLY A 24 -9.03 -17.22 -6.35
N VAL A 25 -9.75 -16.26 -5.75
CA VAL A 25 -9.15 -15.25 -4.85
C VAL A 25 -8.90 -15.82 -3.45
N GLN A 26 -9.82 -16.63 -2.91
CA GLN A 26 -9.68 -17.20 -1.57
C GLN A 26 -8.59 -18.29 -1.54
N THR A 27 -8.45 -19.08 -2.60
CA THR A 27 -7.35 -20.05 -2.74
C THR A 27 -5.97 -19.38 -2.78
N THR A 28 -5.84 -18.19 -3.38
CA THR A 28 -4.57 -17.43 -3.40
C THR A 28 -4.19 -16.93 -2.00
N ILE A 29 -5.16 -16.42 -1.22
CA ILE A 29 -4.94 -15.98 0.16
C ILE A 29 -4.57 -17.17 1.06
N LEU A 30 -5.24 -18.31 0.90
CA LEU A 30 -4.92 -19.55 1.64
C LEU A 30 -3.55 -20.12 1.29
N ARG A 31 -3.10 -19.99 0.04
CA ARG A 31 -1.73 -20.30 -0.38
C ARG A 31 -0.72 -19.37 0.26
N ALA A 32 -1.00 -18.07 0.33
CA ALA A 32 -0.15 -17.09 1.02
C ALA A 32 -0.05 -17.38 2.53
N PHE A 33 -1.11 -17.91 3.15
CA PHE A 33 -1.09 -18.30 4.56
C PHE A 33 -0.06 -19.39 4.88
N ARG A 34 0.38 -20.20 3.89
CA ARG A 34 1.48 -21.16 4.07
C ARG A 34 2.82 -20.47 4.35
N ILE A 35 3.01 -19.22 3.91
CA ILE A 35 4.23 -18.43 4.17
C ILE A 35 4.38 -18.14 5.68
N SER A 36 3.27 -18.09 6.45
CA SER A 36 3.33 -17.97 7.91
C SER A 36 4.10 -19.14 8.57
N ARG A 37 4.08 -20.33 7.97
CA ARG A 37 4.85 -21.48 8.46
C ARG A 37 6.35 -21.28 8.24
N MET A 38 6.76 -20.56 7.19
CA MET A 38 8.15 -20.18 6.93
C MET A 38 8.64 -19.09 7.88
N LEU A 39 7.77 -18.16 8.30
CA LEU A 39 8.07 -17.17 9.36
C LEU A 39 8.38 -17.84 10.71
N ARG A 40 8.07 -19.13 10.91
CA ARG A 40 8.53 -19.89 12.09
C ARG A 40 10.04 -20.14 12.09
N LEU A 41 10.69 -20.21 10.92
CA LEU A 41 12.16 -20.33 10.85
C LEU A 41 12.84 -19.05 11.34
N VAL A 42 12.23 -17.89 11.08
CA VAL A 42 12.68 -16.60 11.63
C VAL A 42 12.70 -16.64 13.16
N LYS A 43 11.65 -17.22 13.76
CA LYS A 43 11.57 -17.45 15.21
C LYS A 43 12.57 -18.44 15.77
N ARG A 44 13.18 -19.27 14.93
CA ARG A 44 14.17 -20.27 15.35
C ARG A 44 15.60 -19.74 15.28
N ALA A 45 15.85 -18.70 14.48
CA ALA A 45 17.11 -18.01 14.41
C ALA A 45 17.17 -16.93 15.50
N SER A 46 17.93 -17.18 16.57
CA SER A 46 18.09 -16.26 17.71
C SER A 46 18.51 -14.84 17.28
N SER A 47 19.45 -14.73 16.33
CA SER A 47 19.93 -13.45 15.82
C SER A 47 18.85 -12.64 15.09
N LEU A 48 17.95 -13.29 14.35
CA LEU A 48 16.90 -12.60 13.59
C LEU A 48 15.73 -12.16 14.48
N ASN A 49 15.43 -12.93 15.53
CA ASN A 49 14.46 -12.53 16.55
C ASN A 49 14.86 -11.24 17.25
N ILE A 50 16.14 -11.05 17.56
CA ILE A 50 16.62 -9.82 18.22
C ILE A 50 16.30 -8.59 17.35
N ILE A 51 16.54 -8.68 16.04
CA ILE A 51 16.22 -7.60 15.08
C ILE A 51 14.70 -7.37 15.03
N PHE A 52 13.91 -8.42 14.96
CA PHE A 52 12.44 -8.33 14.89
C PHE A 52 11.83 -7.75 16.17
N GLU A 53 12.30 -8.16 17.35
CA GLU A 53 11.87 -7.59 18.64
C GLU A 53 12.25 -6.12 18.73
N THR A 54 13.48 -5.75 18.33
CA THR A 54 13.91 -4.35 18.28
C THR A 54 13.02 -3.54 17.34
N PHE A 55 12.65 -4.09 16.18
CA PHE A 55 11.71 -3.48 15.25
C PHE A 55 10.32 -3.29 15.86
N LEU A 56 9.77 -4.28 16.57
CA LEU A 56 8.47 -4.14 17.23
C LEU A 56 8.48 -3.07 18.33
N ILE A 57 9.58 -2.94 19.06
CA ILE A 57 9.74 -1.92 20.11
C ILE A 57 9.74 -0.50 19.51
N THR A 58 10.19 -0.30 18.26
CA THR A 58 10.21 1.02 17.62
C THR A 58 8.89 1.44 16.98
N ILE A 59 7.96 0.50 16.72
CA ILE A 59 6.66 0.81 16.07
C ILE A 59 5.87 1.90 16.80
N PRO A 60 5.69 1.88 18.15
CA PRO A 60 4.91 2.92 18.84
C PRO A 60 5.51 4.32 18.70
N ALA A 61 6.85 4.43 18.75
CA ALA A 61 7.54 5.70 18.53
C ALA A 61 7.35 6.19 17.09
N LEU A 62 7.45 5.28 16.12
CA LEU A 62 7.24 5.58 14.70
C LEU A 62 5.78 5.95 14.41
N ALA A 63 4.81 5.39 15.13
CA ALA A 63 3.39 5.66 14.95
C ALA A 63 3.04 7.14 15.19
N ASN A 64 3.69 7.80 16.15
CA ASN A 64 3.48 9.23 16.41
C ASN A 64 3.93 10.09 15.21
N ILE A 65 5.12 9.81 14.68
CA ILE A 65 5.67 10.50 13.50
C ILE A 65 4.87 10.16 12.25
N GLY A 66 4.51 8.89 12.09
CA GLY A 66 3.66 8.40 11.01
C GLY A 66 2.27 9.05 11.03
N GLY A 67 1.68 9.24 12.20
CA GLY A 67 0.40 9.96 12.36
C GLY A 67 0.50 11.40 11.89
N LEU A 68 1.57 12.11 12.26
CA LEU A 68 1.82 13.47 11.77
C LEU A 68 2.00 13.49 10.24
N LEU A 69 2.76 12.55 9.68
CA LEU A 69 2.94 12.41 8.24
C LEU A 69 1.60 12.14 7.53
N LEU A 70 0.77 11.27 8.06
CA LEU A 70 -0.56 10.96 7.50
C LEU A 70 -1.47 12.18 7.53
N LEU A 71 -1.44 12.98 8.61
CA LEU A 71 -2.17 14.24 8.69
C LEU A 71 -1.69 15.23 7.61
N PHE A 72 -0.38 15.34 7.43
CA PHE A 72 0.19 16.17 6.37
C PHE A 72 -0.26 15.70 4.98
N LEU A 73 -0.14 14.41 4.67
CA LEU A 73 -0.60 13.82 3.41
C LEU A 73 -2.11 14.03 3.18
N TYR A 74 -2.92 13.98 4.24
CA TYR A 74 -4.35 14.26 4.18
C TYR A 74 -4.62 15.71 3.73
N LEU A 75 -4.00 16.69 4.40
CA LEU A 75 -4.18 18.11 4.06
C LEU A 75 -3.74 18.40 2.62
N TYR A 76 -2.57 17.91 2.23
CA TYR A 76 -2.06 18.10 0.88
C TYR A 76 -2.88 17.34 -0.17
N SER A 77 -3.54 16.24 0.19
CA SER A 77 -4.42 15.54 -0.74
C SER A 77 -5.66 16.38 -1.07
N VAL A 78 -6.28 17.02 -0.08
CA VAL A 78 -7.43 17.92 -0.31
C VAL A 78 -7.03 19.12 -1.16
N ILE A 79 -5.88 19.73 -0.85
CA ILE A 79 -5.32 20.83 -1.64
C ILE A 79 -5.02 20.37 -3.07
N GLY A 80 -4.40 19.20 -3.23
CA GLY A 80 -4.02 18.65 -4.52
C GLY A 80 -5.22 18.37 -5.43
N VAL A 81 -6.32 17.84 -4.89
CA VAL A 81 -7.58 17.70 -5.64
C VAL A 81 -8.13 19.06 -6.05
N SER A 82 -8.09 20.05 -5.16
CA SER A 82 -8.62 21.38 -5.43
C SER A 82 -7.83 22.10 -6.54
N LEU A 83 -6.51 21.91 -6.60
CA LEU A 83 -5.63 22.57 -7.57
C LEU A 83 -5.49 21.80 -8.89
N PHE A 84 -5.38 20.46 -8.83
CA PHE A 84 -4.92 19.65 -9.95
C PHE A 84 -5.96 18.65 -10.48
N SER A 85 -7.20 18.67 -9.98
CA SER A 85 -8.26 17.75 -10.46
C SER A 85 -8.64 17.96 -11.92
N GLN A 86 -8.34 19.10 -12.53
CA GLN A 86 -8.68 19.34 -13.94
C GLN A 86 -7.52 19.06 -14.90
N VAL A 87 -6.32 18.79 -14.41
CA VAL A 87 -5.16 18.52 -15.27
C VAL A 87 -5.37 17.23 -16.09
N LYS A 88 -5.07 17.28 -17.39
CA LYS A 88 -5.17 16.14 -18.30
C LYS A 88 -4.12 15.10 -17.96
N LEU A 89 -4.48 13.82 -18.07
CA LEU A 89 -3.55 12.72 -17.82
C LEU A 89 -2.46 12.67 -18.91
N GLN A 90 -1.24 12.33 -18.50
CA GLN A 90 -0.02 12.30 -19.29
C GLN A 90 0.74 10.99 -19.01
N ALA A 91 2.06 10.97 -19.21
CA ALA A 91 2.87 9.76 -19.04
C ALA A 91 2.97 9.33 -17.57
N SER A 92 3.40 10.24 -16.69
CA SER A 92 3.59 9.96 -15.27
C SER A 92 2.34 10.28 -14.46
N LEU A 93 1.61 11.34 -14.84
CA LEU A 93 0.28 11.65 -14.33
C LEU A 93 -0.80 10.80 -15.03
N ASN A 94 -0.99 9.55 -14.60
CA ASN A 94 -1.86 8.58 -15.27
C ASN A 94 -3.10 8.19 -14.43
N THR A 95 -3.87 7.18 -14.85
CA THR A 95 -5.09 6.72 -14.16
C THR A 95 -4.86 6.27 -12.71
N HIS A 96 -3.65 5.82 -12.38
CA HIS A 96 -3.28 5.35 -11.05
C HIS A 96 -2.57 6.41 -10.20
N ALA A 97 -1.88 7.37 -10.83
CA ALA A 97 -1.19 8.48 -10.18
C ALA A 97 -1.77 9.82 -10.65
N ASN A 98 -2.79 10.34 -9.95
CA ASN A 98 -3.44 11.60 -10.30
C ASN A 98 -4.16 12.24 -9.10
N PHE A 99 -4.64 13.46 -9.32
CA PHE A 99 -5.34 14.29 -8.34
C PHE A 99 -6.86 14.42 -8.64
N LYS A 100 -7.45 13.47 -9.38
CA LYS A 100 -8.88 13.51 -9.74
C LYS A 100 -9.83 13.21 -8.57
N SER A 101 -9.36 12.42 -7.61
CA SER A 101 -10.14 12.02 -6.42
C SER A 101 -9.24 11.99 -5.19
N PHE A 102 -9.82 12.14 -4.01
CA PHE A 102 -9.08 12.15 -2.74
C PHE A 102 -8.20 10.90 -2.58
N THR A 103 -8.75 9.70 -2.72
CA THR A 103 -7.98 8.45 -2.54
C THR A 103 -6.80 8.35 -3.50
N ARG A 104 -6.98 8.72 -4.77
CA ARG A 104 -5.90 8.71 -5.75
C ARG A 104 -4.84 9.77 -5.45
N SER A 105 -5.26 10.97 -5.05
CA SER A 105 -4.36 12.04 -4.65
C SER A 105 -3.54 11.63 -3.42
N PHE A 106 -4.16 11.00 -2.42
CA PHE A 106 -3.49 10.51 -1.22
C PHE A 106 -2.44 9.45 -1.57
N ILE A 107 -2.79 8.43 -2.37
CA ILE A 107 -1.85 7.38 -2.80
C ILE A 107 -0.72 7.97 -3.65
N THR A 108 -1.03 8.95 -4.51
CA THR A 108 -0.03 9.64 -5.33
C THR A 108 0.95 10.42 -4.46
N LEU A 109 0.46 11.16 -3.46
CA LEU A 109 1.31 11.90 -2.52
C LEU A 109 2.11 10.97 -1.60
N PHE A 110 1.53 9.83 -1.20
CA PHE A 110 2.25 8.80 -0.46
C PHE A 110 3.44 8.27 -1.28
N ARG A 111 3.24 7.97 -2.57
CA ARG A 111 4.33 7.62 -3.49
C ARG A 111 5.37 8.73 -3.59
N VAL A 112 4.95 9.98 -3.78
CA VAL A 112 5.87 11.13 -3.87
C VAL A 112 6.65 11.34 -2.56
N SER A 113 6.07 11.03 -1.41
CA SER A 113 6.72 11.17 -0.09
C SER A 113 7.92 10.25 0.12
N THR A 114 8.03 9.16 -0.65
CA THR A 114 9.21 8.29 -0.63
C THR A 114 10.34 8.80 -1.52
N GLY A 115 10.13 9.91 -2.23
CA GLY A 115 11.12 10.54 -3.11
C GLY A 115 11.22 9.93 -4.50
N GLU A 116 10.36 8.98 -4.86
CA GLU A 116 10.38 8.29 -6.16
C GLU A 116 9.36 8.90 -7.14
N GLY A 117 9.81 9.27 -8.35
CA GLY A 117 8.94 9.73 -9.44
C GLY A 117 8.24 11.07 -9.22
N TRP A 118 8.62 11.84 -8.20
CA TRP A 118 8.02 13.15 -7.90
C TRP A 118 8.33 14.20 -8.96
N ASN A 119 9.53 14.16 -9.52
CA ASN A 119 9.99 15.08 -10.56
C ASN A 119 9.14 14.95 -11.82
N ASP A 120 8.79 13.72 -12.21
CA ASP A 120 7.99 13.48 -13.41
C ASP A 120 6.54 13.95 -13.22
N ILE A 121 5.97 13.71 -12.03
CA ILE A 121 4.64 14.22 -11.67
C ILE A 121 4.66 15.76 -11.65
N MET A 122 5.70 16.38 -11.09
CA MET A 122 5.87 17.84 -11.10
C MET A 122 5.97 18.39 -12.53
N HIS A 123 6.73 17.76 -13.41
CA HIS A 123 6.84 18.18 -14.80
C HIS A 123 5.51 18.05 -15.53
N ASP A 124 4.78 16.95 -15.35
CA ASP A 124 3.47 16.76 -15.98
C ASP A 124 2.42 17.77 -15.45
N LEU A 125 2.48 18.14 -14.17
CA LEU A 125 1.61 19.15 -13.55
C LEU A 125 1.97 20.60 -13.93
N SER A 126 3.24 20.90 -14.21
CA SER A 126 3.71 22.26 -14.52
C SER A 126 3.58 22.65 -16.00
N ARG A 127 3.20 21.71 -16.88
CA ARG A 127 2.94 22.02 -18.30
C ARG A 127 1.77 22.99 -18.41
N SER A 128 2.03 24.14 -19.04
CA SER A 128 1.01 25.15 -19.32
C SER A 128 0.01 24.66 -20.37
N LYS A 129 -1.18 25.28 -20.40
CA LYS A 129 -2.19 25.05 -21.44
C LYS A 129 -1.54 25.27 -22.81
N SER A 130 -1.47 24.22 -23.61
CA SER A 130 -1.07 24.30 -25.01
C SER A 130 -2.20 23.72 -25.87
N PRO A 131 -2.35 24.16 -27.14
CA PRO A 131 -3.45 23.70 -28.00
C PRO A 131 -3.43 22.20 -28.33
N LEU A 132 -2.37 21.46 -28.01
CA LEU A 132 -2.33 19.99 -28.08
C LEU A 132 -2.83 19.31 -26.78
N PHE A 133 -3.00 20.10 -25.73
CA PHE A 133 -3.46 19.73 -24.40
C PHE A 133 -4.60 20.66 -23.96
N GLU A 134 -5.69 20.71 -24.74
CA GLU A 134 -6.88 21.43 -24.29
C GLU A 134 -7.48 20.76 -23.04
N CYS A 135 -7.75 21.62 -22.05
CA CYS A 135 -8.42 21.31 -20.78
C CYS A 135 -9.92 21.14 -20.99
#